data_AF-A0A5R8QBS2-F1
#
_entry.id   AF-A0A5R8QBS2-F1
#
_cell.length_a   1.000
_cell.length_b   1.000
_cell.length_c   1.000
_cell.angle_alpha   90.00
_cell.angle_beta   90.00
_cell.angle_gamma   90.00
#
_symmetry.space_group_name_H-M   'P 1'
#
loop_
_entity.id
_entity.type
_entity.pdbx_description
1 polymer ?
#
loop_
_entity_poly.entity_id
_entity_poly.type
_entity_poly.pdbx_seq_one_letter_code
_entity_poly.pdbx_strand_id
1 'polypeptide(L)'
;MNKVKAAAKSRRGFALMTPERQREIARKGGKSVPSEQRSFAKNPELASTAGRKGGLAVSAAKRSFSVNRELAAQAGRKGGHASRGASTAGT
;
A
#
# COMPACT_ATOMS: atom_id res chain seq x y z
N MET A 1 18.40 -38.89 -16.47
CA MET A 1 18.09 -37.64 -15.72
C MET A 1 16.79 -37.07 -16.25
N ASN A 2 15.64 -37.40 -15.65
CA ASN A 2 14.35 -36.93 -16.16
C ASN A 2 13.96 -35.64 -15.44
N LYS A 3 14.04 -34.50 -16.16
CA LYS A 3 13.53 -33.22 -15.68
C LYS A 3 12.00 -33.26 -15.71
N VAL A 4 11.36 -33.33 -14.55
CA VAL A 4 9.91 -33.13 -14.42
C VAL A 4 9.60 -31.69 -14.83
N LYS A 5 8.91 -31.51 -15.96
CA LYS A 5 8.34 -30.21 -16.38
C LYS A 5 7.33 -29.80 -15.30
N ALA A 6 7.61 -28.73 -14.56
CA ALA A 6 6.66 -28.19 -13.60
C ALA A 6 5.33 -27.90 -14.31
N ALA A 7 4.26 -28.61 -13.94
CA ALA A 7 2.93 -28.41 -14.50
C ALA A 7 2.55 -26.92 -14.37
N ALA A 8 2.26 -26.27 -15.49
CA ALA A 8 1.89 -24.86 -15.50
C ALA A 8 0.70 -24.65 -14.56
N LYS A 9 0.87 -23.78 -13.55
CA LYS A 9 -0.14 -23.51 -12.52
C LYS A 9 -1.39 -22.96 -13.23
N SER A 10 -2.44 -23.77 -13.34
CA SER A 10 -3.70 -23.36 -13.97
C SER A 10 -4.24 -22.11 -13.26
N ARG A 11 -4.55 -21.05 -14.02
CA ARG A 11 -5.22 -19.87 -13.47
C ARG A 11 -6.60 -20.33 -12.97
N ARG A 12 -6.92 -20.06 -11.70
CA ARG A 12 -8.21 -20.38 -11.06
C ARG A 12 -8.61 -19.23 -10.13
N GLY A 13 -9.90 -19.12 -9.82
CA GLY A 13 -10.41 -18.14 -8.85
C GLY A 13 -10.15 -16.70 -9.27
N PHE A 14 -9.61 -15.88 -8.37
CA PHE A 14 -9.33 -14.46 -8.59
C PHE A 14 -8.48 -14.18 -9.85
N ALA A 15 -7.54 -15.08 -10.17
CA ALA A 15 -6.67 -14.93 -11.33
C ALA A 15 -7.36 -15.16 -12.69
N LEU A 16 -8.56 -15.76 -12.71
CA LEU A 16 -9.39 -15.89 -13.92
C LEU A 16 -10.38 -14.74 -14.11
N MET A 17 -10.59 -13.91 -13.08
CA MET A 17 -11.53 -12.81 -13.16
C MET A 17 -11.02 -11.71 -14.08
N THR A 18 -11.93 -10.92 -14.66
CA THR A 18 -11.55 -9.73 -15.42
C THR A 18 -10.78 -8.73 -14.54
N PRO A 19 -9.84 -7.95 -15.09
CA PRO A 19 -9.10 -6.93 -14.34
C PRO A 19 -10.02 -5.97 -13.56
N GLU A 20 -11.17 -5.63 -14.13
CA GLU A 20 -12.17 -4.76 -13.53
C GLU A 20 -12.76 -5.41 -12.27
N ARG A 21 -13.15 -6.69 -12.36
CA ARG A 21 -13.71 -7.43 -11.23
C ARG A 21 -12.67 -7.67 -10.14
N GLN A 22 -11.42 -7.93 -10.51
CA GLN A 22 -10.31 -8.04 -9.57
C GLN A 22 -10.11 -6.73 -8.78
N ARG A 23 -10.09 -5.57 -9.47
CA ARG A 23 -9.97 -4.26 -8.82
C ARG A 23 -11.17 -3.96 -7.92
N GLU A 24 -12.38 -4.32 -8.36
CA GLU A 24 -13.58 -4.11 -7.56
C GLU A 24 -13.51 -4.89 -6.24
N ILE A 25 -13.11 -6.17 -6.30
CA ILE A 25 -12.94 -7.02 -5.12
C ILE A 25 -11.80 -6.50 -4.23
N ALA A 26 -10.65 -6.13 -4.80
CA ALA A 26 -9.55 -5.53 -4.05
C ALA A 26 -9.98 -4.23 -3.35
N ARG A 27 -10.76 -3.39 -4.04
CA ARG A 27 -11.33 -2.16 -3.45
C ARG A 27 -12.31 -2.47 -2.33
N LYS A 28 -13.16 -3.49 -2.48
CA LYS A 28 -14.08 -3.96 -1.43
C LYS A 28 -13.31 -4.49 -0.21
N GLY A 29 -12.27 -5.30 -0.43
CA GLY A 29 -11.39 -5.78 0.63
C GLY A 29 -10.70 -4.65 1.39
N GLY A 30 -10.22 -3.61 0.70
CA GLY A 30 -9.65 -2.43 1.38
C GLY A 30 -10.65 -1.54 2.10
N LYS A 31 -11.95 -1.61 1.74
CA LYS A 31 -13.05 -0.86 2.36
C LYS A 31 -13.79 -1.64 3.45
N SER A 32 -13.52 -2.93 3.61
CA SER A 32 -14.23 -3.77 4.58
C SER A 32 -14.01 -3.32 6.03
N VAL A 33 -12.86 -2.68 6.30
CA VAL A 33 -12.54 -2.10 7.61
C VAL A 33 -12.78 -0.59 7.56
N PRO A 34 -13.67 -0.05 8.41
CA PRO A 34 -13.85 1.39 8.60
C PRO A 34 -12.51 2.09 8.84
N SER A 35 -12.37 3.34 8.38
CA SER A 35 -11.12 4.10 8.42
C SER A 35 -10.49 4.11 9.81
N GLU A 36 -11.31 4.32 10.83
CA GLU A 36 -10.94 4.46 12.24
C GLU A 36 -10.50 3.12 12.84
N GLN A 37 -10.98 2.03 12.26
CA GLN A 37 -10.71 0.68 12.76
C GLN A 37 -9.50 0.01 12.11
N ARG A 38 -8.90 0.62 11.10
CA ARG A 38 -7.72 0.08 10.42
C ARG A 38 -6.51 0.09 11.35
N SER A 39 -5.70 -0.97 11.31
CA SER A 39 -4.52 -1.12 12.18
C SER A 39 -3.55 0.07 12.08
N PHE A 40 -3.33 0.61 10.88
CA PHE A 40 -2.47 1.77 10.67
C PHE A 40 -3.08 3.10 11.13
N ALA A 41 -4.40 3.19 11.28
CA ALA A 41 -5.05 4.38 11.82
C ALA A 41 -4.99 4.40 13.37
N LYS A 42 -5.06 3.22 13.99
CA LYS A 42 -4.98 3.07 15.45
C LYS A 42 -3.58 3.21 16.02
N ASN A 43 -2.57 2.77 15.27
CA ASN A 43 -1.18 2.81 15.72
C ASN A 43 -0.30 3.57 14.70
N PRO A 44 0.00 4.86 14.94
CA PRO A 44 0.87 5.66 14.09
C PRO A 44 2.30 5.13 13.99
N GLU A 45 2.81 4.49 15.05
CA GLU A 45 4.15 3.93 15.11
C GLU A 45 4.26 2.68 14.21
N LEU A 46 3.23 1.82 14.21
CA LEU A 46 3.11 0.72 13.25
C LEU A 46 3.05 1.23 11.80
N ALA A 47 2.30 2.29 11.53
CA ALA A 47 2.22 2.88 10.19
C ALA A 47 3.58 3.42 9.72
N SER A 48 4.28 4.13 10.60
CA SER A 48 5.61 4.69 10.34
C SER A 48 6.66 3.59 10.10
N THR A 49 6.71 2.58 10.96
CA THR A 49 7.66 1.47 10.84
C THR A 49 7.43 0.64 9.57
N ALA A 50 6.17 0.33 9.25
CA ALA A 50 5.79 -0.37 8.02
C ALA A 50 6.15 0.45 6.76
N GLY A 51 5.84 1.75 6.77
CA GLY A 51 6.20 2.67 5.69
C GLY A 51 7.71 2.74 5.46
N ARG A 52 8.49 2.88 6.54
CA ARG A 52 9.96 2.86 6.50
C ARG A 52 10.48 1.56 5.92
N LYS A 53 10.00 0.40 6.40
CA LYS A 53 10.41 -0.93 5.91
C LYS A 53 10.12 -1.09 4.41
N GLY A 54 8.96 -0.64 3.94
CA GLY A 54 8.61 -0.65 2.51
C GLY A 54 9.55 0.23 1.67
N GLY A 55 9.91 1.41 2.17
CA GLY A 55 10.84 2.31 1.49
C GLY A 55 12.28 1.80 1.42
N LEU A 56 12.70 0.95 2.35
CA LEU A 56 14.02 0.31 2.34
C LEU A 56 14.16 -0.74 1.23
N ALA A 57 13.06 -1.37 0.80
CA ALA A 57 13.09 -2.35 -0.30
C ALA A 57 13.45 -1.70 -1.66
N VAL A 58 13.37 -0.37 -1.76
CA VAL A 58 13.75 0.40 -2.95
C VAL A 58 15.14 0.99 -2.73
N SER A 59 16.04 0.78 -3.71
CA SER A 59 17.37 1.37 -3.68
C SER A 59 17.29 2.90 -3.61
N ALA A 60 18.22 3.53 -2.89
CA ALA A 60 18.15 4.98 -2.62
C ALA A 60 17.96 5.81 -3.90
N ALA A 61 18.70 5.48 -4.97
CA ALA A 61 18.59 6.16 -6.27
C ALA A 61 17.23 5.99 -6.97
N LYS A 62 16.47 4.93 -6.66
CA LYS A 62 15.17 4.63 -7.27
C LYS A 62 13.99 5.00 -6.39
N ARG A 63 14.22 5.55 -5.19
CA ARG A 63 13.13 6.00 -4.32
C ARG A 63 12.39 7.15 -5.01
N SER A 64 11.07 7.13 -4.99
CA SER A 64 10.25 8.20 -5.59
C SER A 64 10.63 9.59 -5.08
N PHE A 65 11.07 9.68 -3.82
CA PHE A 65 11.54 10.91 -3.18
C PHE A 65 12.85 11.47 -3.76
N SER A 66 13.68 10.59 -4.33
CA SER A 66 14.98 10.94 -4.93
C SER A 66 14.88 11.17 -6.44
N VAL A 67 13.92 10.51 -7.11
CA VAL A 67 13.75 10.59 -8.57
C VAL A 67 12.91 11.80 -8.99
N ASN A 68 11.84 12.12 -8.26
CA ASN A 68 10.96 13.25 -8.61
C ASN A 68 10.64 14.08 -7.36
N ARG A 69 11.30 15.23 -7.25
CA ARG A 69 11.16 16.15 -6.12
C ARG A 69 9.75 16.71 -5.98
N GLU A 70 9.06 16.97 -7.08
CA GLU A 70 7.68 17.48 -7.04
C GLU A 70 6.72 16.43 -6.50
N LEU A 71 6.83 15.19 -6.98
CA LEU A 71 6.04 14.07 -6.49
C LEU A 71 6.31 13.82 -5.00
N ALA A 72 7.58 13.90 -4.58
CA ALA A 72 7.98 13.81 -3.18
C ALA A 72 7.30 14.88 -2.32
N ALA A 73 7.32 16.14 -2.79
CA ALA A 73 6.70 17.26 -2.10
C ALA A 73 5.18 17.12 -2.03
N GLN A 74 4.52 16.67 -3.11
CA GLN A 74 3.09 16.40 -3.13
C GLN A 74 2.72 15.28 -2.14
N ALA A 75 3.48 14.19 -2.11
CA ALA A 75 3.28 13.11 -1.14
C ALA A 75 3.47 13.60 0.30
N GLY A 76 4.51 14.39 0.56
CA GLY A 76 4.77 15.00 1.86
C GLY A 76 3.65 15.93 2.30
N ARG A 77 3.18 16.83 1.43
CA ARG A 77 2.03 17.71 1.70
C ARG A 77 0.78 16.90 2.03
N LYS A 78 0.46 15.89 1.21
CA LYS A 78 -0.71 15.01 1.46
C LYS A 78 -0.61 14.31 2.81
N GLY A 79 0.56 13.80 3.17
CA GLY A 79 0.81 13.21 4.49
C GLY A 79 0.62 14.22 5.63
N GLY A 80 1.13 15.44 5.46
CA GLY A 80 0.96 16.53 6.42
C GLY A 80 -0.49 16.99 6.59
N HIS A 81 -1.29 17.02 5.51
CA HIS A 81 -2.71 17.32 5.62
C HIS A 81 -3.47 16.24 6.38
N ALA A 82 -3.10 14.96 6.21
CA ALA A 82 -3.70 13.86 6.95
C ALA A 82 -3.37 13.91 8.45
N SER A 83 -2.19 14.38 8.84
CA SER A 83 -1.82 14.53 10.25
C SER A 83 -2.41 15.76 10.92
N ARG A 84 -2.61 16.87 10.19
CA ARG A 84 -3.20 18.11 10.75
C ARG A 84 -4.69 18.00 11.09
N GLY A 85 -5.43 17.10 10.44
CA GLY A 85 -6.83 16.81 10.80
C GLY A 85 -7.00 16.02 12.10
N ALA A 86 -5.94 15.37 12.60
CA ALA A 86 -5.96 14.61 13.85
C ALA A 86 -5.62 15.47 15.08
N SER A 87 -4.99 16.63 14.90
CA SER A 87 -4.54 17.51 15.99
C SER A 87 -5.58 18.51 16.50
N THR A 88 -6.75 18.63 15.87
CA THR A 88 -7.81 19.58 16.28
C THR A 88 -8.95 18.92 17.08
N ALA A 89 -8.85 17.64 17.43
CA ALA A 89 -9.86 16.90 18.21
C ALA A 89 -9.37 16.54 19.63
N GLY A 90 -8.58 17.43 20.23
CA GLY A 90 -7.97 17.24 21.55
C GLY A 90 -7.75 18.56 22.28
N THR A 91 -8.82 19.31 22.49
CA THR A 91 -8.98 20.36 23.54
C THR A 91 -10.45 20.51 23.82
#